data_AF-A0A815XWL5-F1
#
_entry.id   AF-A0A815XWL5-F1
#
_cell.length_a   1.000
_cell.length_b   1.000
_cell.length_c   1.000
_cell.angle_alpha   90.00
_cell.angle_beta   90.00
_cell.angle_gamma   90.00
#
_symmetry.space_group_name_H-M   'P 1'
#
loop_
_entity.id
_entity.type
_entity.pdbx_description
1 polymer ?
#
loop_
_entity_poly.entity_id
_entity_poly.type
_entity_poly.pdbx_seq_one_letter_code
_entity_poly.pdbx_strand_id
1 'polypeptide(L)' 'MLESLRYLRLLPEEKIKYQSQPFDAKKQCWVPDAKECFVEGIIESTNGEEVTVQKDKGE' A
#
# COMPACT_ATOMS: atom_id res chain seq x y z
N MET A 1 -5.41 7.95 31.17
CA MET A 1 -6.04 6.76 30.53
C MET A 1 -6.40 7.02 29.06
N LEU A 2 -6.90 8.20 28.69
CA LEU A 2 -7.21 8.54 27.28
C LEU A 2 -5.95 8.62 26.39
N GLU A 3 -4.82 9.05 26.96
CA GLU A 3 -3.58 9.28 26.22
C GLU A 3 -2.91 8.01 25.70
N SER A 4 -2.98 6.92 26.47
CA SER A 4 -2.43 5.61 26.10
C SER A 4 -3.22 4.92 24.99
N LEU A 5 -4.50 5.27 24.80
CA LEU A 5 -5.35 4.62 23.81
C LEU A 5 -4.88 4.85 22.37
N ARG A 6 -4.18 5.97 22.09
CA ARG A 6 -3.60 6.26 20.77
C ARG A 6 -2.52 5.26 20.34
N TYR A 7 -1.86 4.60 21.30
CA TYR A 7 -0.86 3.56 21.02
C TYR A 7 -1.49 2.17 20.91
N LEU A 8 -2.73 2.00 21.37
CA LEU A 8 -3.42 0.71 21.41
C LEU A 8 -4.49 0.57 20.32
N ARG A 9 -5.03 1.69 19.83
CA ARG A 9 -6.13 1.73 18.86
C ARG A 9 -5.97 2.92 17.93
N LEU A 10 -6.38 2.71 16.68
CA LEU A 10 -6.54 3.78 15.71
C LEU A 10 -7.75 4.64 16.07
N LEU A 11 -7.62 5.96 15.92
CA LEU A 11 -8.72 6.89 16.16
C LEU A 11 -9.82 6.71 15.09
N PRO A 12 -11.10 6.97 15.39
CA PRO A 12 -12.19 6.81 14.44
C PRO A 12 -11.98 7.63 13.15
N GLU A 13 -11.48 8.86 13.28
CA GLU A 13 -11.20 9.76 12.16
C GLU A 13 -10.10 9.20 11.25
N GLU A 14 -9.01 8.70 11.84
CA GLU A 14 -7.92 8.07 11.08
C GLU A 14 -8.41 6.80 10.39
N LYS A 15 -9.20 5.98 11.09
CA LYS A 15 -9.80 4.77 10.51
C LYS A 15 -10.65 5.08 9.28
N ILE A 16 -11.49 6.11 9.32
CA ILE A 16 -12.28 6.56 8.17
C ILE A 16 -11.35 7.01 7.04
N LYS A 17 -10.30 7.78 7.36
CA LYS A 17 -9.31 8.23 6.38
C LYS A 17 -8.66 7.06 5.65
N TYR A 18 -8.17 6.05 6.36
CA TYR A 18 -7.57 4.86 5.75
C TYR A 18 -8.56 4.06 4.91
N GLN A 19 -9.81 3.92 5.35
CA GLN A 19 -10.85 3.22 4.59
C GLN A 19 -11.27 3.97 3.33
N SER A 20 -11.15 5.30 3.33
CA SER A 20 -11.48 6.15 2.18
C SER A 20 -10.36 6.25 1.14
N GLN A 21 -9.18 5.67 1.41
CA GLN A 21 -8.06 5.73 0.47
C GLN A 21 -8.40 4.97 -0.83
N PRO A 22 -8.04 5.53 -2.00
CA PRO A 22 -8.25 4.83 -3.27
C PRO A 22 -7.36 3.59 -3.31
N PHE A 23 -7.99 2.42 -3.39
CA PHE A 23 -7.31 1.13 -3.46
C PHE A 23 -7.90 0.31 -4.60
N ASP A 24 -7.06 -0.09 -5.56
CA ASP A 24 -7.44 -0.97 -6.66
C ASP A 24 -6.91 -2.38 -6.40
N ALA A 25 -7.80 -3.28 -5.96
CA ALA A 25 -7.45 -4.65 -5.61
C ALA A 25 -6.85 -5.48 -6.76
N LYS A 26 -6.99 -5.05 -8.02
CA LYS A 26 -6.42 -5.75 -9.18
C LYS A 26 -5.08 -5.18 -9.61
N LYS A 27 -4.78 -3.94 -9.26
CA LYS A 27 -3.55 -3.25 -9.69
C LYS A 27 -2.53 -3.09 -8.58
N GLN A 28 -2.95 -2.90 -7.33
CA GLN A 28 -2.02 -2.76 -6.22
C GLN A 28 -1.37 -4.09 -5.87
N CYS A 29 -0.04 -4.10 -5.89
CA CYS A 29 0.76 -5.28 -5.60
C CYS A 29 2.02 -4.91 -4.80
N TRP A 30 2.65 -5.92 -4.20
CA TRP A 30 3.91 -5.77 -3.49
C TRP A 30 5.01 -6.40 -4.33
N VAL A 31 6.03 -5.61 -4.66
CA VAL A 31 7.17 -6.04 -5.46
C VAL A 31 8.40 -6.16 -4.57
N PRO A 32 9.18 -7.24 -4.66
CA PRO A 32 10.42 -7.36 -3.89
C PRO A 32 11.43 -6.28 -4.30
N ASP A 33 12.01 -5.60 -3.31
CA ASP A 33 13.08 -4.62 -3.48
C ASP A 33 14.26 -4.93 -2.56
N ALA A 34 15.48 -4.70 -3.06
CA ALA A 34 16.69 -5.05 -2.33
C ALA A 34 16.96 -4.19 -1.08
N LYS A 35 16.43 -2.96 -1.02
CA LYS A 35 16.63 -2.01 0.08
C LYS A 35 15.50 -2.07 1.10
N GLU A 36 14.26 -2.17 0.64
CA GLU A 36 13.06 -2.09 1.50
C GLU A 36 12.37 -3.44 1.71
N CYS A 37 12.96 -4.53 1.22
CA CYS A 37 12.38 -5.87 1.13
C CYS A 37 11.17 -5.95 0.19
N PHE A 38 10.16 -5.11 0.40
CA PHE A 38 8.97 -5.00 -0.45
C PHE A 38 8.55 -3.54 -0.60
N VAL A 39 8.20 -3.16 -1.82
CA VAL A 39 7.65 -1.84 -2.13
C VAL A 39 6.26 -1.98 -2.73
N GLU A 40 5.40 -0.99 -2.47
CA GLU A 40 4.11 -0.90 -3.14
C GLU A 40 4.33 -0.56 -4.61
N GLY A 41 3.60 -1.26 -5.47
CA GLY A 41 3.62 -1.04 -6.90
C GLY A 41 2.23 -1.15 -7.50
N ILE A 42 2.04 -0.46 -8.62
CA ILE A 42 0.81 -0.45 -9.40
C ILE A 42 1.07 -1.18 -10.72
N ILE A 43 0.33 -2.25 -10.98
CA ILE A 43 0.40 -2.98 -12.24
C ILE A 43 -0.14 -2.10 -13.36
N GLU A 44 0.72 -1.79 -14.34
CA GLU A 44 0.33 -1.03 -15.54
C GLU A 44 -0.10 -1.96 -16.67
N SER A 45 0.62 -3.07 -16.86
CA SER A 45 0.33 -4.03 -17.93
C SER A 45 0.80 -5.45 -17.60
N THR A 46 0.17 -6.42 -18.27
CA THR A 46 0.50 -7.84 -18.17
C THR A 46 0.67 -8.38 -19.59
N ASN A 47 1.85 -8.91 -19.89
CA ASN A 47 2.19 -9.51 -21.18
C ASN A 47 2.53 -10.99 -20.98
N GLY A 48 1.49 -11.83 -20.95
CA GLY A 48 1.63 -13.26 -20.69
C GLY A 48 2.13 -13.54 -19.28
N GLU A 49 3.38 -13.98 -19.15
CA GLU A 49 4.04 -14.28 -17.87
C GLU A 49 4.78 -13.07 -17.27
N GLU A 50 4.96 -11.98 -18.04
CA GLU A 50 5.65 -10.78 -17.57
C GLU A 50 4.65 -9.70 -17.14
N VAL A 51 4.88 -9.08 -15.98
CA VAL A 51 4.04 -8.03 -15.42
C VAL A 51 4.87 -6.77 -15.24
N THR A 52 4.45 -5.68 -15.88
CA THR A 52 5.08 -4.36 -15.69
C THR A 52 4.42 -3.67 -14.52
N VAL A 53 5.20 -3.38 -13.48
CA VAL A 53 4.74 -2.73 -12.26
C VAL A 53 5.47 -1.40 -12.08
N GLN A 54 4.71 -0.32 -11.94
CA GLN A 54 5.24 0.98 -11.54
C GLN A 54 5.40 1.01 -10.02
N LYS A 55 6.64 1.10 -9.53
CA LYS A 55 6.92 1.22 -8.08
C LYS A 55 6.66 2.66 -7.62
N ASP A 56 6.14 2.84 -6.40
CA ASP A 56 5.75 4.16 -5.85
C ASP A 56 6.89 5.19 -5.81
N LYS A 57 8.16 4.73 -5.80
CA LYS A 57 9.36 5.59 -5.81
C LYS A 57 9.85 6.03 -7.19
N GLY A 58 9.13 5.74 -8.27
CA GLY A 58 9.47 6.24 -9.61
C GLY A 58 10.74 5.60 -10.23
N GLU A 59 11.05 4.36 -9.86
CA GLU A 59 12.06 3.50 -10.50
C GLU A 59 11.42 2.31 -11.21
#